data_AF-A0A7C4DZ54-F1
#
_entry.id   AF-A0A7C4DZ54-F1
#
_cell.length_a   1.000
_cell.length_b   1.000
_cell.length_c   1.000
_cell.angle_alpha   90.00
_cell.angle_beta   90.00
_cell.angle_gamma   90.00
#
_symmetry.space_group_name_H-M   'P 1'
#
loop_
_entity.id
_entity.type
_entity.pdbx_description
1 polymer ?
#
loop_
_entity_poly.entity_id
_entity_poly.type
_entity_poly.pdbx_seq_one_letter_code
_entity_poly.pdbx_strand_id
1 'polypeptide(L)'
;MIREFTNNFITEYREPPVIVIGVDRLIYRLKEDAIGVIYSLTNLVKATGGLVIWIVKPVYPWSVKAIAPLADHHLKITRINGRLTLYGIKPRTPLYAIELVNDGTFIKLVPIM
;
A
#
# COMPACT_ATOMS: atom_id res chain seq x y z
N MET A 1 -18.55 -10.58 5.75
CA MET A 1 -18.08 -9.34 6.44
C MET A 1 -17.35 -8.35 5.53
N ILE A 2 -16.07 -8.52 5.14
CA ILE A 2 -15.37 -7.51 4.30
C ILE A 2 -16.04 -7.34 2.93
N ARG A 3 -16.34 -8.46 2.24
CA ARG A 3 -17.06 -8.41 0.96
C ARG A 3 -18.43 -7.74 1.07
N GLU A 4 -19.19 -8.00 2.12
CA GLU A 4 -20.51 -7.38 2.33
C GLU A 4 -20.38 -5.89 2.62
N PHE A 5 -19.43 -5.48 3.47
CA PHE A 5 -19.18 -4.07 3.74
C PHE A 5 -18.80 -3.31 2.46
N THR A 6 -17.92 -3.88 1.65
CA THR A 6 -17.49 -3.21 0.42
C THR A 6 -18.54 -3.27 -0.69
N ASN A 7 -19.30 -4.36 -0.81
CA ASN A 7 -20.41 -4.44 -1.75
C ASN A 7 -21.48 -3.39 -1.42
N ASN A 8 -21.82 -3.23 -0.13
CA ASN A 8 -22.76 -2.19 0.31
C ASN A 8 -22.24 -0.79 -0.06
N PHE A 9 -20.95 -0.53 0.14
CA PHE A 9 -20.33 0.75 -0.22
C PHE A 9 -20.39 1.03 -1.74
N ILE A 10 -20.12 0.01 -2.58
CA ILE A 10 -20.20 0.15 -4.03
C ILE A 10 -21.65 0.37 -4.48
N THR A 11 -22.61 -0.35 -3.90
CA THR A 11 -24.03 -0.19 -4.25
C THR A 11 -24.60 1.15 -3.82
N GLU A 12 -24.15 1.69 -2.68
CA GLU A 12 -24.67 2.92 -2.10
C GLU A 12 -24.06 4.17 -2.73
N TYR A 13 -22.73 4.17 -2.96
CA TYR A 13 -22.02 5.37 -3.42
C TYR A 13 -21.73 5.37 -4.93
N ARG A 14 -21.91 4.25 -5.64
CA ARG A 14 -21.65 4.08 -7.10
C ARG A 14 -20.26 4.50 -7.58
N GLU A 15 -19.32 4.75 -6.67
CA GLU A 15 -17.96 5.16 -6.97
C GLU A 15 -16.97 4.02 -6.70
N PRO A 16 -15.87 3.92 -7.47
CA PRO A 16 -14.82 2.94 -7.20
C PRO A 16 -14.22 3.16 -5.80
N PRO A 17 -14.12 2.13 -4.94
CA PRO A 17 -13.72 2.31 -3.55
C PRO A 17 -12.23 2.61 -3.43
N VAL A 18 -11.86 3.48 -2.49
CA VAL A 18 -10.48 3.67 -2.02
C VAL A 18 -10.33 3.07 -0.63
N ILE A 19 -9.48 2.06 -0.51
CA ILE A 19 -9.32 1.28 0.73
C ILE A 19 -7.87 1.35 1.20
N VAL A 20 -7.64 1.80 2.44
CA VAL A 20 -6.30 1.88 3.04
C VAL A 20 -6.20 0.90 4.21
N ILE A 21 -5.19 0.03 4.18
CA ILE A 21 -5.05 -1.06 5.17
C ILE A 21 -3.64 -1.11 5.73
N GLY A 22 -3.53 -1.17 7.07
CA GLY A 22 -2.30 -1.54 7.75
C GLY A 22 -2.11 -3.06 7.77
N VAL A 23 -1.21 -3.56 6.94
CA VAL A 23 -1.02 -5.00 6.71
C VAL A 23 -0.51 -5.72 7.95
N ASP A 24 0.40 -5.11 8.71
CA ASP A 24 0.98 -5.74 9.91
C ASP A 24 -0.06 -6.00 11.00
N ARG A 25 -1.05 -5.10 11.14
CA ARG A 25 -2.17 -5.30 12.07
C ARG A 25 -3.08 -6.44 11.61
N LEU A 26 -3.29 -6.55 10.30
CA LEU A 26 -4.07 -7.63 9.72
C LEU A 26 -3.38 -8.98 9.96
N ILE A 27 -2.08 -9.07 9.70
CA ILE A 27 -1.28 -10.28 9.95
C ILE A 27 -1.18 -10.60 11.44
N TYR A 28 -1.03 -9.60 12.31
CA TYR A 28 -0.98 -9.84 13.75
C TYR A 28 -2.23 -10.60 14.23
N ARG A 29 -3.41 -10.22 13.73
CA ARG A 29 -4.71 -10.80 14.08
C ARG A 29 -5.03 -12.11 13.36
N LEU A 30 -4.80 -12.16 12.05
CA LEU A 30 -5.24 -13.27 11.18
C LEU A 30 -4.10 -14.21 10.77
N LYS A 31 -2.87 -13.93 11.19
CA LYS A 31 -1.67 -14.69 10.80
C LYS A 31 -1.60 -14.83 9.27
N GLU A 32 -1.42 -16.04 8.77
CA GLU A 32 -1.31 -16.33 7.33
C GLU A 32 -2.63 -16.14 6.59
N ASP A 33 -3.78 -16.25 7.26
CA ASP A 33 -5.11 -16.02 6.64
C ASP A 33 -5.30 -14.57 6.16
N ALA A 34 -4.49 -13.63 6.69
CA ALA A 34 -4.43 -12.26 6.21
C ALA A 34 -4.15 -12.17 4.70
N ILE A 35 -3.39 -13.12 4.14
CA ILE A 35 -3.06 -13.15 2.71
C ILE A 35 -4.33 -13.35 1.87
N GLY A 36 -5.23 -14.23 2.29
CA GLY A 36 -6.50 -14.46 1.60
C GLY A 36 -7.41 -13.23 1.60
N VAL A 37 -7.39 -12.46 2.69
CA VAL A 37 -8.10 -11.16 2.78
C VAL A 37 -7.51 -10.15 1.81
N ILE A 38 -6.19 -10.00 1.79
CA ILE A 38 -5.49 -9.07 0.87
C ILE A 38 -5.76 -9.45 -0.59
N TYR A 39 -5.71 -10.74 -0.92
CA TYR A 39 -6.03 -11.21 -2.26
C TYR A 39 -7.47 -10.89 -2.66
N SER A 40 -8.43 -11.15 -1.77
CA SER A 40 -9.85 -10.86 -2.01
C SER A 40 -10.12 -9.37 -2.25
N LEU A 41 -9.46 -8.51 -1.49
CA LEU A 41 -9.56 -7.05 -1.65
C LEU A 41 -8.92 -6.58 -2.95
N THR A 42 -7.75 -7.13 -3.32
CA THR A 42 -7.11 -6.86 -4.62
C THR A 42 -8.06 -7.16 -5.77
N ASN A 43 -8.70 -8.33 -5.75
CA ASN A 43 -9.63 -8.73 -6.80
C ASN A 43 -10.85 -7.82 -6.86
N LEU A 44 -11.35 -7.40 -5.71
CA LEU A 44 -12.49 -6.50 -5.63
C LEU A 44 -12.18 -5.14 -6.24
N VAL A 45 -11.05 -4.52 -5.89
CA VAL A 45 -10.68 -3.22 -6.46
C VAL A 45 -10.38 -3.33 -7.96
N LYS A 46 -9.79 -4.44 -8.42
CA LYS A 46 -9.59 -4.70 -9.85
C LYS A 46 -10.91 -4.82 -10.61
N ALA A 47 -11.90 -5.50 -10.04
CA ALA A 47 -13.21 -5.68 -10.68
C ALA A 47 -14.04 -4.38 -10.72
N THR A 48 -13.76 -3.44 -9.81
CA THR A 48 -14.56 -2.22 -9.62
C THR A 48 -13.87 -0.96 -10.11
N GLY A 49 -12.62 -1.05 -10.58
CA GLY A 49 -11.79 0.11 -10.90
C GLY A 49 -11.35 0.92 -9.66
N GLY A 50 -11.45 0.32 -8.48
CA GLY A 50 -11.08 0.95 -7.20
C GLY A 50 -9.57 0.96 -6.95
N LEU A 51 -9.19 1.46 -5.78
CA LEU A 51 -7.81 1.54 -5.32
C LEU A 51 -7.67 0.90 -3.94
N VAL A 52 -6.66 0.05 -3.76
CA VAL A 52 -6.23 -0.40 -2.44
C VAL A 52 -4.80 0.04 -2.16
N ILE A 53 -4.57 0.63 -1.00
CA ILE A 53 -3.26 1.05 -0.51
C ILE A 53 -2.89 0.22 0.71
N TRP A 54 -1.79 -0.51 0.62
CA TRP A 54 -1.25 -1.29 1.72
C TRP A 54 -0.14 -0.53 2.42
N ILE A 55 -0.32 -0.26 3.71
CA ILE A 55 0.72 0.28 4.58
C ILE A 55 1.39 -0.89 5.27
N VAL A 56 2.67 -1.10 4.96
CA VAL A 56 3.47 -2.21 5.49
C VAL A 56 4.69 -1.65 6.22
N LYS A 57 4.78 -1.91 7.52
CA LYS A 57 6.00 -1.74 8.31
C LYS A 57 6.51 -3.15 8.54
N PRO A 58 7.49 -3.67 7.77
CA PRO A 58 7.77 -5.10 7.60
C PRO A 58 8.22 -5.85 8.87
N VAL A 59 7.36 -5.89 9.89
CA VAL A 59 7.53 -6.58 11.18
C VAL A 59 7.54 -8.08 10.95
N TYR A 60 6.83 -8.53 9.92
CA TYR A 60 6.80 -9.91 9.45
C TYR A 60 7.40 -9.98 8.03
N PRO A 61 8.72 -10.18 7.86
CA PRO A 61 9.37 -10.11 6.54
C PRO A 61 8.81 -11.08 5.49
N TRP A 62 8.27 -12.22 5.92
CA TRP A 62 7.64 -13.20 5.05
C TRP A 62 6.40 -12.64 4.33
N SER A 63 5.67 -11.72 4.96
CA SER A 63 4.42 -11.22 4.40
C SER A 63 4.66 -10.29 3.21
N VAL A 64 5.71 -9.47 3.26
CA VAL A 64 6.14 -8.64 2.13
C VAL A 64 6.43 -9.50 0.92
N LYS A 65 7.15 -10.62 1.10
CA LYS A 65 7.42 -11.57 0.01
C LYS A 65 6.14 -12.15 -0.57
N ALA A 66 5.17 -12.47 0.28
CA ALA A 66 3.89 -13.05 -0.14
C ALA A 66 3.01 -12.06 -0.92
N ILE A 67 2.95 -10.79 -0.50
CA ILE A 67 2.01 -9.80 -1.06
C ILE A 67 2.62 -8.89 -2.14
N ALA A 68 3.95 -8.72 -2.16
CA ALA A 68 4.60 -7.87 -3.18
C ALA A 68 4.25 -8.24 -4.63
N PRO A 69 4.09 -9.53 -5.01
CA PRO A 69 3.63 -9.90 -6.35
C PRO A 69 2.24 -9.38 -6.70
N LEU A 70 1.35 -9.26 -5.71
CA LEU A 70 -0.04 -8.82 -5.89
C LEU A 70 -0.16 -7.31 -6.12
N ALA A 71 0.80 -6.53 -5.62
CA ALA A 71 0.81 -5.09 -5.78
C ALA A 71 1.09 -4.72 -7.25
N ASP A 72 0.24 -3.87 -7.83
CA ASP A 72 0.55 -3.26 -9.13
C ASP A 72 1.69 -2.24 -8.97
N HIS A 73 1.71 -1.53 -7.83
CA HIS A 73 2.79 -0.63 -7.41
C HIS A 73 3.28 -0.97 -5.98
N HIS A 74 4.58 -1.22 -5.84
CA HIS A 74 5.27 -1.42 -4.57
C HIS A 74 6.32 -0.32 -4.39
N LEU A 75 6.02 0.63 -3.52
CA LEU A 75 6.92 1.73 -3.17
C LEU A 75 7.57 1.47 -1.81
N LYS A 76 8.80 1.93 -1.65
CA LYS A 76 9.55 1.84 -0.39
C LYS A 76 10.02 3.21 0.05
N ILE A 77 9.76 3.51 1.31
CA ILE A 77 10.29 4.67 2.02
C ILE A 77 11.35 4.16 2.99
N THR A 78 12.57 4.66 2.89
CA THR A 78 13.67 4.27 3.78
C THR A 78 14.71 5.38 3.88
N ARG A 79 15.73 5.21 4.72
CA ARG A 79 16.88 6.12 4.76
C ARG A 79 18.01 5.56 3.90
N ILE A 80 18.48 6.34 2.95
CA ILE A 80 19.69 6.05 2.16
C ILE A 80 20.67 7.18 2.44
N ASN A 81 21.88 6.84 2.92
CA ASN A 81 22.91 7.82 3.32
C ASN A 81 22.34 8.94 4.23
N GLY A 82 21.52 8.56 5.22
CA GLY A 82 20.88 9.47 6.17
C GLY A 82 19.64 10.21 5.65
N ARG A 83 19.40 10.26 4.34
CA ARG A 83 18.26 10.98 3.75
C ARG A 83 17.04 10.08 3.59
N LEU A 84 15.87 10.59 3.97
CA LEU A 84 14.61 9.91 3.70
C LEU A 84 14.40 9.86 2.18
N THR A 85 14.18 8.66 1.65
CA THR A 85 14.16 8.37 0.22
C THR A 85 12.94 7.52 -0.12
N LEU A 86 12.24 7.88 -1.20
CA LEU A 86 11.15 7.13 -1.80
C LEU A 86 11.62 6.52 -3.13
N TYR A 87 11.30 5.26 -3.38
CA TYR A 87 11.49 4.64 -4.68
C TYR A 87 10.55 3.46 -4.91
N GLY A 88 10.27 3.16 -6.17
CA GLY A 88 9.55 1.97 -6.60
C GLY A 88 10.44 0.74 -6.62
N ILE A 89 9.97 -0.31 -5.98
CA ILE A 89 10.45 -1.69 -6.14
C ILE A 89 9.73 -2.32 -7.34
N LYS A 90 8.44 -2.03 -7.51
CA LYS A 90 7.61 -2.48 -8.65
C LYS A 90 6.66 -1.34 -9.06
N PRO A 91 6.68 -0.87 -10.32
CA PRO A 91 7.85 -0.93 -11.20
C PRO A 91 9.06 -0.25 -10.53
N ARG A 92 10.26 -0.50 -11.03
CA ARG A 92 11.47 0.18 -10.55
C ARG A 92 11.42 1.65 -10.97
N THR A 93 11.66 2.56 -10.03
CA THR A 93 11.75 4.01 -10.31
C THR A 93 13.14 4.55 -9.93
N PRO A 94 13.47 5.77 -10.39
CA PRO A 94 14.53 6.59 -9.78
C PRO A 94 14.39 6.71 -8.27
N LEU A 95 15.48 7.08 -7.61
CA LEU A 95 15.49 7.40 -6.18
C LEU A 95 15.08 8.86 -5.99
N TYR A 96 14.09 9.11 -5.14
CA TYR A 96 13.66 10.47 -4.79
C TYR A 96 13.99 10.78 -3.34
N ALA A 97 14.75 11.86 -3.10
CA ALA A 97 14.84 12.47 -1.78
C ALA A 97 13.46 12.98 -1.38
N ILE A 98 13.05 12.70 -0.14
CA ILE A 98 11.87 13.31 0.47
C ILE A 98 12.34 14.55 1.23
N GLU A 99 11.99 15.72 0.70
CA GLU A 99 12.20 17.00 1.36
C GLU A 99 10.88 17.51 1.95
N LEU A 100 10.95 17.99 3.18
CA LEU A 100 9.84 18.65 3.86
C LEU A 100 9.90 20.15 3.57
N VAL A 101 8.81 20.72 3.05
CA VAL A 101 8.69 22.15 2.78
C VAL A 101 7.50 22.74 3.54
N ASN A 102 7.53 24.06 3.78
CA ASN A 102 6.55 24.78 4.62
C ASN A 102 6.34 24.09 5.98
N ASP A 103 7.40 24.05 6.77
CA ASP A 103 7.43 23.48 8.12
C ASP A 103 7.00 21.99 8.21
N GLY A 104 7.10 21.26 7.10
CA GLY A 104 6.74 19.84 7.02
C GLY A 104 5.33 19.55 6.56
N THR A 105 4.57 20.57 6.15
CA THR A 105 3.20 20.40 5.65
C THR A 105 3.18 19.75 4.27
N PHE A 106 4.16 20.06 3.42
CA PHE A 106 4.24 19.50 2.07
C PHE A 106 5.50 18.68 1.88
N ILE A 107 5.37 17.65 1.05
CA ILE A 107 6.48 16.80 0.63
C ILE A 107 6.88 17.19 -0.79
N LYS A 108 8.16 17.46 -1.00
CA LYS A 108 8.77 17.60 -2.31
C LYS A 108 9.62 16.35 -2.59
N LEU A 109 9.43 15.75 -3.77
CA LEU A 109 10.25 14.65 -4.25
C LEU A 109 11.34 15.21 -5.17
N VAL A 110 12.60 15.04 -4.78
CA VAL A 110 13.77 15.49 -5.56
C VAL A 110 14.50 14.28 -6.12
N PRO A 111 14.59 14.09 -7.44
CA PRO A 111 15.36 12.99 -8.03
C PRO A 111 16.83 13.08 -7.58
N ILE A 112 17.38 11.96 -7.10
CA ILE A 112 18.80 11.84 -6.72
C ILE A 112 19.57 11.04 -7.78
N MET A 113 18.89 10.11 -8.45
CA MET A 113 19.43 9.24 -9.51
C MET A 113 18.28 8.56 -10.24
#